data_AF-A0A5C6Z7I3-F1
#
_entry.id   AF-A0A5C6Z7I3-F1
#
_cell.length_a   1.000
_cell.length_b   1.000
_cell.length_c   1.000
_cell.angle_alpha   90.00
_cell.angle_beta   90.00
_cell.angle_gamma   90.00
#
_symmetry.space_group_name_H-M   'P 1'
#
loop_
_entity.id
_entity.type
_entity.pdbx_description
1 polymer ?
#
loop_
_entity_poly.entity_id
_entity_poly.type
_entity_poly.pdbx_seq_one_letter_code
_entity_poly.pdbx_strand_id
1 'polypeptide(L)'
;MNSHPLADAWSAPLQPRFTAVRYLVGVDGGGTGTRVRLSDVHGQLLGQGWAGPSALGQGIAQAWRHIQTAVQEAAAKAGIERLPLAE
;
A
#
# COMPACT_ATOMS: atom_id res chain seq x y z
N MET A 1 20.13 -16.78 -18.61
CA MET A 1 20.10 -15.96 -17.37
C MET A 1 19.43 -14.65 -17.73
N ASN A 2 18.10 -14.57 -17.58
CA ASN A 2 17.36 -13.36 -17.94
C ASN A 2 17.22 -12.49 -16.70
N SER A 3 18.02 -11.44 -16.62
CA SER A 3 17.84 -10.35 -15.67
C SER A 3 16.57 -9.60 -16.04
N HIS A 4 15.44 -9.95 -15.42
CA HIS A 4 14.30 -9.05 -15.37
C HIS A 4 14.68 -7.89 -14.44
N PRO A 5 14.76 -6.64 -14.93
CA PRO A 5 14.95 -5.50 -14.05
C PRO A 5 13.69 -5.43 -13.19
N LEU A 6 13.84 -5.56 -11.87
CA LEU A 6 12.75 -5.35 -10.90
C LEU A 6 12.10 -3.95 -11.04
N ALA A 7 12.77 -3.03 -11.74
CA ALA A 7 12.27 -1.70 -12.10
C ALA A 7 11.02 -1.74 -13.00
N ASP A 8 10.88 -2.74 -13.88
CA ASP A 8 9.77 -2.77 -14.84
C ASP A 8 8.45 -3.24 -14.24
N ALA A 9 8.47 -3.94 -13.09
CA ALA A 9 7.26 -4.49 -12.48
C ALA A 9 6.29 -3.43 -11.96
N TRP A 10 6.80 -2.22 -11.63
CA TRP A 10 6.00 -1.11 -11.11
C TRP A 10 5.47 -0.18 -12.20
N SER A 11 6.08 -0.22 -13.39
CA SER A 11 5.72 0.62 -14.55
C SER A 11 4.96 -0.17 -15.63
N ALA A 12 5.03 -1.50 -15.57
CA ALA A 12 4.30 -2.37 -16.47
C ALA A 12 2.79 -2.16 -16.33
N PRO A 13 2.05 -2.10 -17.45
CA PRO A 13 0.60 -2.07 -17.40
C PRO A 13 0.06 -3.24 -16.58
N LEU A 14 -0.92 -2.96 -15.72
CA LEU A 14 -1.63 -4.01 -14.99
C LEU A 14 -2.24 -5.01 -15.98
N GLN A 15 -2.09 -6.29 -15.69
CA GLN A 15 -2.68 -7.35 -16.53
C GLN A 15 -4.21 -7.15 -16.62
N PRO A 16 -4.87 -7.55 -17.74
CA PRO A 16 -6.31 -7.31 -17.96
C PRO A 16 -7.25 -7.81 -16.84
N ARG A 17 -6.83 -8.83 -16.08
CA ARG A 17 -7.55 -9.33 -14.90
C ARG A 17 -7.67 -8.32 -13.75
N PHE A 18 -6.92 -7.23 -13.80
CA PHE A 18 -6.89 -6.17 -12.78
C PHE A 18 -7.54 -4.87 -13.27
N THR A 19 -8.37 -4.91 -14.32
CA THR A 19 -9.07 -3.74 -14.88
C THR A 19 -9.97 -3.00 -13.88
N ALA A 20 -10.41 -3.66 -12.81
CA ALA A 20 -11.19 -3.03 -11.73
C ALA A 20 -10.33 -2.34 -10.65
N VAL A 21 -9.00 -2.51 -10.68
CA VAL A 21 -8.10 -1.88 -9.71
C VAL A 21 -8.01 -0.38 -10.00
N ARG A 22 -8.19 0.44 -8.97
CA ARG A 22 -8.07 1.92 -9.05
C ARG A 22 -6.84 2.47 -8.37
N TYR A 23 -6.33 1.72 -7.39
CA TYR A 23 -5.25 2.16 -6.53
C TYR A 23 -4.25 1.03 -6.31
N LEU A 24 -2.98 1.40 -6.21
CA LEU A 24 -1.92 0.52 -5.75
C LEU A 24 -1.47 0.99 -4.37
N VAL A 25 -1.29 0.04 -3.46
CA VAL A 25 -0.90 0.29 -2.07
C VAL A 25 0.41 -0.43 -1.81
N GLY A 26 1.49 0.33 -1.62
CA GLY A 26 2.75 -0.19 -1.13
C GLY A 26 2.83 -0.09 0.39
N VAL A 27 3.10 -1.19 1.08
CA VAL A 27 3.20 -1.26 2.54
C VAL A 27 4.63 -1.65 2.94
N ASP A 28 5.28 -0.79 3.70
CA ASP A 28 6.59 -1.04 4.33
C ASP A 28 6.37 -1.14 5.86
N GLY A 29 6.27 -2.36 6.35
CA GLY A 29 5.91 -2.69 7.73
C GLY A 29 7.07 -3.27 8.51
N GLY A 30 7.44 -2.64 9.63
CA GLY A 30 8.57 -3.05 10.46
C GLY A 30 8.24 -3.14 11.96
N GLY A 31 9.26 -3.41 12.76
CA GLY A 31 9.13 -3.54 14.22
C GLY A 31 8.92 -2.22 14.97
N THR A 32 9.07 -1.08 14.29
CA THR A 32 8.94 0.27 14.89
C THR A 32 7.85 1.12 14.24
N GLY A 33 7.38 0.77 13.05
CA GLY A 33 6.38 1.54 12.33
C GLY A 33 5.93 0.88 11.04
N THR A 34 4.86 1.43 10.48
CA THR A 34 4.33 1.09 9.16
C THR A 34 4.33 2.33 8.30
N ARG A 35 4.73 2.21 7.02
CA ARG A 35 4.70 3.30 6.03
C ARG A 35 3.92 2.83 4.82
N VAL A 36 3.07 3.69 4.30
CA VAL A 36 2.24 3.39 3.13
C VAL A 36 2.45 4.45 2.06
N ARG A 37 2.54 3.99 0.81
CA ARG A 37 2.36 4.84 -0.39
C ARG A 37 1.09 4.37 -1.11
N LEU A 38 0.21 5.32 -1.39
CA LEU A 38 -0.97 5.14 -2.22
C LEU A 38 -0.71 5.78 -3.58
N SER A 39 -0.83 5.02 -4.65
CA SER A 39 -0.74 5.54 -6.03
C SER A 39 -1.98 5.18 -6.85
N ASP A 40 -2.14 5.85 -7.98
CA ASP A 40 -3.03 5.34 -9.03
C ASP A 40 -2.40 4.11 -9.74
N VAL A 41 -3.09 3.58 -10.73
CA VAL A 41 -2.65 2.42 -11.54
C VAL A 41 -1.47 2.72 -12.47
N HIS A 42 -1.12 4.00 -12.66
CA HIS A 42 0.02 4.44 -13.44
C HIS A 42 1.26 4.69 -12.57
N GLY A 43 1.16 4.44 -11.26
CA GLY A 43 2.23 4.65 -10.30
C GLY A 43 2.37 6.10 -9.82
N GLN A 44 1.43 6.99 -10.19
CA GLN A 44 1.45 8.37 -9.70
C GLN A 44 1.10 8.41 -8.21
N LEU A 45 2.00 8.95 -7.40
CA LEU A 45 1.79 9.06 -5.95
C LEU A 45 0.60 9.99 -5.66
N LEU A 46 -0.38 9.47 -4.92
CA LEU A 46 -1.55 10.20 -4.46
C LEU A 46 -1.41 10.63 -3.00
N GLY A 47 -0.83 9.77 -2.14
CA GLY A 47 -0.70 10.06 -0.71
C GLY A 47 0.22 9.09 0.03
N GLN A 48 0.60 9.48 1.25
CA GLN A 48 1.47 8.69 2.14
C GLN A 48 0.94 8.66 3.57
N GLY A 49 1.08 7.51 4.23
CA GLY A 49 0.61 7.32 5.60
C GLY A 49 1.61 6.56 6.46
N TRP A 50 1.48 6.72 7.76
CA TRP A 50 2.34 6.18 8.79
C TRP A 50 1.50 5.69 9.97
N ALA A 51 1.93 4.60 10.59
CA ALA A 51 1.30 4.10 11.80
C ALA A 51 2.35 3.38 12.67
N GLY A 52 1.87 2.82 13.78
CA GLY A 52 2.66 1.95 14.65
C GLY A 52 3.24 0.72 13.94
N PRO A 53 4.00 -0.12 14.65
CA PRO A 53 4.70 -1.26 14.06
C PRO A 53 3.75 -2.25 13.41
N SER A 54 4.15 -3.00 12.38
CA SER A 54 3.31 -4.07 11.82
C SER A 54 4.05 -5.38 11.62
N ALA A 55 5.15 -5.58 12.34
CA ALA A 55 5.83 -6.87 12.38
C ALA A 55 4.90 -7.94 12.96
N LEU A 56 4.68 -9.03 12.22
CA LEU A 56 3.76 -10.11 12.62
C LEU A 56 4.11 -10.75 13.97
N GLY A 57 5.40 -10.78 14.33
CA GLY A 57 5.89 -11.26 15.62
C GLY A 57 5.40 -10.44 16.83
N GLN A 58 4.86 -9.23 16.61
CA GLN A 58 4.26 -8.38 17.64
C GLN A 58 2.73 -8.54 17.72
N GLY A 59 2.14 -9.36 16.84
CA GLY A 59 0.72 -9.72 16.84
C GLY A 59 0.00 -9.38 15.52
N ILE A 60 -0.68 -10.38 14.93
CA ILE A 60 -1.36 -10.26 13.63
C ILE A 60 -2.45 -9.19 13.64
N ALA A 61 -3.34 -9.21 14.64
CA ALA A 61 -4.44 -8.25 14.73
C ALA A 61 -3.93 -6.81 14.87
N GLN A 62 -2.84 -6.61 15.62
CA GLN A 62 -2.19 -5.31 15.71
C GLN A 62 -1.56 -4.92 14.37
N ALA A 63 -0.87 -5.84 13.70
CA ALA A 63 -0.22 -5.55 12.43
C ALA A 63 -1.24 -5.08 11.40
N TRP A 64 -2.37 -5.78 11.30
CA TRP A 64 -3.45 -5.41 10.39
C TRP A 64 -4.04 -4.05 10.73
N ARG A 65 -4.26 -3.76 12.02
CA ARG A 65 -4.75 -2.44 12.46
C ARG A 65 -3.82 -1.32 12.01
N HIS A 66 -2.51 -1.44 12.21
CA HIS A 66 -1.57 -0.38 11.82
C HIS A 66 -1.41 -0.25 10.31
N ILE A 67 -1.48 -1.35 9.55
CA ILE A 67 -1.55 -1.30 8.09
C ILE A 67 -2.79 -0.53 7.65
N GLN A 68 -3.97 -0.89 8.15
CA GLN A 68 -5.22 -0.20 7.81
C GLN A 68 -5.17 1.29 8.20
N THR A 69 -4.66 1.63 9.40
CA THR A 69 -4.48 3.03 9.82
C THR A 69 -3.59 3.81 8.85
N ALA A 70 -2.43 3.27 8.47
CA ALA A 70 -1.53 3.93 7.53
C ALA A 70 -2.16 4.07 6.13
N VAL A 71 -2.95 3.09 5.68
CA VAL A 71 -3.69 3.17 4.41
C VAL A 71 -4.75 4.28 4.46
N GLN A 72 -5.53 4.38 5.54
CA GLN A 72 -6.53 5.44 5.67
C GLN A 72 -5.90 6.82 5.78
N GLU A 73 -4.76 6.96 6.46
CA GLU A 73 -4.03 8.23 6.51
C GLU A 73 -3.52 8.62 5.10
N ALA A 74 -2.99 7.67 4.33
CA ALA A 74 -2.58 7.92 2.94
C ALA A 74 -3.76 8.36 2.06
N ALA A 75 -4.93 7.73 2.22
CA ALA A 75 -6.16 8.10 1.53
C ALA A 75 -6.62 9.52 1.91
N ALA A 76 -6.64 9.85 3.19
CA ALA A 76 -7.01 11.18 3.67
C ALA A 76 -6.11 12.28 3.08
N LYS A 77 -4.79 12.04 3.02
CA LYS A 77 -3.84 13.00 2.39
C LYS A 77 -3.99 13.09 0.87
N ALA A 78 -4.56 12.08 0.23
CA ALA A 78 -4.94 12.10 -1.18
C ALA A 78 -6.30 12.76 -1.44
N GLY A 79 -6.98 13.29 -0.42
CA GLY A 79 -8.34 13.84 -0.54
C GLY A 79 -9.42 12.77 -0.73
N ILE A 80 -9.11 11.52 -0.41
CA ILE A 80 -10.05 10.39 -0.46
C ILE A 80 -10.58 10.19 0.95
N GLU A 81 -11.89 10.36 1.14
CA GLU A 81 -12.53 10.33 2.46
C GLU A 81 -12.24 9.04 3.24
N ARG A 82 -12.45 7.88 2.62
CA ARG A 82 -12.12 6.57 3.20
C ARG A 82 -12.02 5.52 2.12
N LEU A 83 -10.98 4.67 2.19
CA LEU A 83 -10.93 3.48 1.36
C LEU A 83 -11.70 2.34 2.04
N PRO A 84 -12.66 1.68 1.38
CA PRO A 84 -13.27 0.48 1.93
C PRO A 84 -12.21 -0.64 1.95
N LEU A 85 -11.84 -1.09 3.16
CA LEU A 85 -10.92 -2.21 3.36
C LEU A 85 -11.73 -3.40 3.88
N ALA A 86 -11.39 -4.60 3.41
CA ALA A 86 -11.93 -5.83 3.97
C ALA A 86 -11.40 -6.05 5.40
N GLU A 87 -12.20 -6.72 6.22
CA GLU A 87 -11.86 -7.07 7.61
C GLU A 87 -10.67 -8.04 7.70
#